data_AF-A0A242A4Z7-F1
#
_entry.id   AF-A0A242A4Z7-F1
#
_cell.length_a   1.000
_cell.length_b   1.000
_cell.length_c   1.000
_cell.angle_alpha   90.00
_cell.angle_beta   90.00
_cell.angle_gamma   90.00
#
_symmetry.space_group_name_H-M   'P 1'
#
loop_
_entity.id
_entity.type
_entity.pdbx_description
1 polymer ?
#
loop_
_entity_poly.entity_id
_entity_poly.type
_entity_poly.pdbx_seq_one_letter_code
_entity_poly.pdbx_strand_id
1 'polypeptide(L)'
;MNLKESMKKRGNLDEAGFSLIEVIGAIVILGISFLLIASLVIQNNYAINFNKQQEEAIAAREDIKEWLLYKAQIQDIANLNPWVFTEPSHAESTAMQQRRNHLVVDNTGIQYAQGQPLYGETPIDIEDDLRGTFIRKVEYKFDGDELPENLAYSEYAPFYIGHYLSENGEATDYLVKILVEQDTTSADFDPRRQGVRLIIQIYGKARGDLLTETILNWVIEY
;
A
#
# COMPACT_ATOMS: atom_id res chain seq x y z
N MET A 1 53.90 70.74 -27.07
CA MET A 1 52.75 69.99 -27.60
C MET A 1 52.64 68.71 -26.79
N ASN A 2 51.55 68.54 -26.05
CA ASN A 2 51.49 67.81 -24.77
C ASN A 2 51.39 66.29 -24.90
N LEU A 3 52.41 65.58 -24.40
CA LEU A 3 52.41 64.16 -24.02
C LEU A 3 51.65 63.96 -22.68
N LYS A 4 50.37 64.34 -22.61
CA LYS A 4 49.56 64.23 -21.39
C LYS A 4 48.21 63.51 -21.54
N GLU A 5 47.95 62.86 -22.67
CA GLU A 5 46.67 62.18 -22.90
C GLU A 5 46.71 60.64 -22.84
N SER A 6 47.87 60.00 -22.63
CA SER A 6 47.95 58.52 -22.69
C SER A 6 48.01 57.79 -21.35
N MET A 7 47.76 58.46 -20.22
CA MET A 7 47.73 57.80 -18.89
C MET A 7 46.49 58.13 -18.07
N LYS A 8 45.31 57.96 -18.67
CA LYS A 8 44.05 57.80 -17.93
C LYS A 8 43.46 56.39 -18.15
N LYS A 9 44.35 55.40 -18.17
CA LYS A 9 44.06 53.96 -18.01
C LYS A 9 45.02 53.44 -16.95
N ARG A 10 44.71 53.68 -15.69
CA ARG A 10 45.21 52.90 -14.56
C ARG A 10 44.22 53.10 -13.41
N GLY A 11 43.85 51.96 -12.83
CA GLY A 11 42.65 51.81 -12.04
C GLY A 11 42.65 52.73 -10.83
N ASN A 12 41.54 53.43 -10.66
CA ASN A 12 40.90 53.39 -9.37
C ASN A 12 40.00 52.15 -9.44
N LEU A 13 40.49 51.03 -8.91
CA LEU A 13 39.58 50.17 -8.18
C LEU A 13 39.09 51.07 -7.05
N ASP A 14 37.91 51.66 -7.23
CA ASP A 14 37.22 52.27 -6.12
C ASP A 14 37.07 51.15 -5.08
N GLU A 15 37.88 51.20 -4.03
CA GLU A 15 37.62 50.57 -2.74
C GLU A 15 36.44 51.30 -2.06
N ALA A 16 35.40 51.63 -2.84
CA ALA A 16 34.13 52.08 -2.32
C ALA A 16 33.46 50.83 -1.74
N GLY A 17 33.53 50.68 -0.41
CA GLY A 17 32.73 49.70 0.30
C GLY A 17 31.27 49.78 -0.17
N PHE A 18 30.60 48.63 -0.21
CA PHE A 18 29.23 48.51 -0.72
C PHE A 18 28.33 49.64 -0.20
N SER A 19 27.57 50.26 -1.09
CA SER A 19 26.54 51.21 -0.70
C SER A 19 25.51 50.50 0.18
N LEU A 20 24.98 51.18 1.20
CA LEU A 20 23.95 50.62 2.09
C LEU A 20 22.78 50.00 1.30
N ILE A 21 22.41 50.61 0.17
CA ILE A 21 21.35 50.12 -0.72
C ILE A 21 21.75 48.79 -1.38
N GLU A 22 23.00 48.63 -1.79
CA GLU A 22 23.51 47.39 -2.38
C GLU A 22 23.58 46.26 -1.35
N VAL A 23 23.98 46.56 -0.11
CA VAL A 23 23.96 45.59 0.99
C VAL A 23 22.54 45.14 1.30
N ILE A 24 21.59 46.08 1.40
CA ILE A 24 20.18 45.75 1.65
C ILE A 24 19.60 44.94 0.47
N GLY A 25 19.88 45.34 -0.77
CA GLY A 25 19.47 44.61 -1.97
C GLY A 25 20.02 43.17 -1.99
N ALA A 26 21.29 42.99 -1.66
CA ALA A 26 21.92 41.67 -1.55
C ALA A 26 21.29 40.82 -0.45
N ILE A 27 20.98 41.39 0.73
CA ILE A 27 20.30 40.69 1.83
C ILE A 27 18.89 40.24 1.40
N VAL A 28 18.13 41.10 0.71
CA VAL A 28 16.79 40.75 0.24
C VAL A 28 16.85 39.63 -0.80
N ILE A 29 17.75 39.73 -1.79
CA ILE A 29 17.94 38.69 -2.81
C ILE A 29 18.34 37.38 -2.14
N LEU A 30 19.33 37.40 -1.24
CA LEU A 30 19.77 36.21 -0.50
C LEU A 30 18.63 35.62 0.31
N GLY A 31 17.85 36.42 1.03
CA GLY A 31 16.70 35.96 1.81
C GLY A 31 15.66 35.24 0.95
N ILE A 32 15.29 35.82 -0.20
CA ILE A 32 14.36 35.18 -1.15
C ILE A 32 14.96 33.90 -1.71
N SER A 33 16.23 33.91 -2.13
CA SER A 33 16.92 32.72 -2.64
C SER A 33 16.98 31.60 -1.60
N PHE A 34 17.26 31.91 -0.33
CA PHE A 34 17.26 30.93 0.75
C PHE A 34 15.87 30.32 0.97
N LEU A 35 14.81 31.13 0.95
CA LEU A 35 13.43 30.62 1.06
C LEU A 35 13.06 29.69 -0.11
N LEU A 36 13.46 30.04 -1.33
CA LEU A 36 13.24 29.21 -2.50
C LEU A 36 14.01 27.88 -2.42
N ILE A 37 15.29 27.91 -2.02
CA ILE A 37 16.09 26.70 -1.83
C ILE A 37 15.50 25.83 -0.73
N ALA A 38 15.10 26.41 0.41
CA ALA A 38 14.48 25.67 1.49
C ALA A 38 13.18 24.98 1.05
N SER A 39 12.33 25.68 0.29
CA SER A 39 11.11 25.10 -0.30
C SER A 39 11.43 23.93 -1.24
N LEU A 40 12.41 24.07 -2.11
CA LEU A 40 12.85 23.00 -3.03
C LEU A 40 13.40 21.79 -2.28
N VAL A 41 14.19 21.99 -1.22
CA VAL A 41 14.71 20.90 -0.38
C VAL A 41 13.57 20.15 0.31
N ILE A 42 12.60 20.87 0.87
CA ILE A 42 11.42 20.26 1.51
C ILE A 42 10.62 19.44 0.50
N GLN A 43 10.33 20.00 -0.69
CA GLN A 43 9.62 19.29 -1.76
C GLN A 43 10.38 18.05 -2.23
N ASN A 44 11.70 18.14 -2.37
CA ASN A 44 12.53 17.02 -2.77
C ASN A 44 12.50 15.89 -1.74
N ASN A 45 12.61 16.22 -0.44
CA ASN A 45 12.50 15.24 0.64
C ASN A 45 11.12 14.55 0.65
N TYR A 46 10.04 15.30 0.42
CA TYR A 46 8.71 14.70 0.26
C TYR A 46 8.65 13.73 -0.92
N ALA A 47 9.22 14.10 -2.07
CA ALA A 47 9.26 13.23 -3.25
C ALA A 47 10.08 11.96 -3.02
N ILE A 48 11.25 12.07 -2.36
CA ILE A 48 12.09 10.90 -2.02
C ILE A 48 11.32 9.95 -1.09
N ASN A 49 10.70 10.47 -0.03
CA ASN A 49 9.94 9.65 0.91
C ASN A 49 8.75 8.97 0.24
N PHE A 50 8.03 9.69 -0.63
CA PHE A 50 6.92 9.11 -1.39
C PHE A 50 7.37 8.01 -2.34
N ASN A 51 8.47 8.23 -3.09
CA ASN A 51 9.01 7.22 -3.99
C ASN A 51 9.46 5.97 -3.22
N LYS A 52 10.11 6.15 -2.07
CA LYS A 52 10.52 5.03 -1.21
C LYS A 52 9.31 4.23 -0.72
N GLN A 53 8.25 4.90 -0.26
CA GLN A 53 7.01 4.24 0.14
C GLN A 53 6.35 3.47 -1.01
N GLN A 54 6.36 4.03 -2.23
CA GLN A 54 5.85 3.31 -3.40
C GLN A 54 6.68 2.08 -3.74
N GLU A 55 8.01 2.17 -3.68
CA GLU A 55 8.90 1.05 -3.96
C GLU A 55 8.68 -0.10 -2.96
N GLU A 56 8.61 0.21 -1.67
CA GLU A 56 8.32 -0.75 -0.61
C GLU A 56 6.91 -1.35 -0.75
N ALA A 57 5.91 -0.55 -1.10
CA ALA A 57 4.55 -1.04 -1.34
C ALA A 57 4.47 -1.96 -2.57
N ILE A 58 5.24 -1.68 -3.63
CA ILE A 58 5.37 -2.57 -4.80
C ILE A 58 6.02 -3.88 -4.40
N ALA A 59 7.07 -3.84 -3.56
CA ALA A 59 7.71 -5.05 -3.05
C ALA A 59 6.73 -5.92 -2.23
N ALA A 60 5.98 -5.31 -1.31
CA ALA A 60 4.94 -6.00 -0.53
C ALA A 60 3.88 -6.63 -1.44
N ARG A 61 3.44 -5.90 -2.46
CA ARG A 61 2.46 -6.39 -3.44
C ARG A 61 2.96 -7.62 -4.21
N GLU A 62 4.19 -7.56 -4.73
CA GLU A 62 4.76 -8.69 -5.47
C GLU A 62 5.01 -9.90 -4.56
N ASP A 63 5.43 -9.68 -3.31
CA ASP A 63 5.59 -10.76 -2.34
C ASP A 63 4.26 -11.48 -2.03
N ILE A 64 3.17 -10.74 -1.79
CA ILE A 64 1.83 -11.33 -1.58
C ILE A 64 1.38 -12.10 -2.81
N LYS A 65 1.59 -11.53 -4.00
CA LYS A 65 1.22 -12.16 -5.28
C LYS A 65 2.01 -13.45 -5.51
N GLU A 66 3.33 -13.43 -5.27
CA GLU A 66 4.19 -14.61 -5.37
C GLU A 66 3.75 -15.69 -4.36
N TRP A 67 3.50 -15.29 -3.12
CA TRP A 67 3.01 -16.18 -2.08
C TRP A 67 1.66 -16.81 -2.44
N LEU A 68 0.71 -16.04 -2.99
CA LEU A 68 -0.60 -16.52 -3.47
C LEU A 68 -0.46 -17.55 -4.60
N LEU A 69 0.54 -17.38 -5.46
CA LEU A 69 0.79 -18.27 -6.60
C LEU A 69 1.46 -19.59 -6.18
N TYR A 70 2.39 -19.58 -5.23
CA TYR A 70 3.25 -20.76 -4.97
C TYR A 70 3.09 -21.41 -3.60
N LYS A 71 2.65 -20.67 -2.57
CA LYS A 71 2.66 -21.14 -1.17
C LYS A 71 1.27 -21.23 -0.57
N ALA A 72 0.40 -20.29 -0.92
CA ALA A 72 -1.00 -20.27 -0.49
C ALA A 72 -1.78 -21.53 -0.89
N GLN A 73 -1.42 -22.16 -2.01
CA GLN A 73 -2.05 -23.41 -2.46
C GLN A 73 -1.90 -24.53 -1.41
N ILE A 74 -0.72 -24.66 -0.80
CA ILE A 74 -0.43 -25.69 0.21
C ILE A 74 -1.11 -25.38 1.55
N GLN A 75 -1.42 -24.10 1.79
CA GLN A 75 -2.05 -23.62 3.02
C GLN A 75 -3.58 -23.62 2.96
N ASP A 76 -4.19 -24.23 1.93
CA ASP A 76 -5.65 -24.37 1.81
C ASP A 76 -6.43 -23.04 1.93
N ILE A 77 -5.89 -21.94 1.39
CA ILE A 77 -6.53 -20.61 1.44
C ILE A 77 -7.96 -20.64 0.83
N ALA A 78 -8.24 -21.56 -0.09
CA ALA A 78 -9.59 -21.77 -0.62
C ALA A 78 -10.60 -22.22 0.46
N ASN A 79 -10.17 -23.06 1.41
CA ASN A 79 -11.01 -23.55 2.51
C ASN A 79 -11.26 -22.46 3.57
N LEU A 80 -10.37 -21.48 3.65
CA LEU A 80 -10.54 -20.26 4.43
C LEU A 80 -11.57 -19.30 3.78
N ASN A 81 -11.92 -19.49 2.51
CA ASN A 81 -12.80 -18.59 1.76
C ASN A 81 -13.90 -19.34 0.97
N PRO A 82 -14.71 -20.21 1.61
CA PRO A 82 -15.67 -21.04 0.90
C PRO A 82 -16.70 -20.22 0.11
N TRP A 83 -17.11 -19.06 0.63
CA TRP A 83 -18.06 -18.15 -0.04
C TRP A 83 -17.51 -17.49 -1.29
N VAL A 84 -16.19 -17.41 -1.46
CA VAL A 84 -15.61 -16.90 -2.70
C VAL A 84 -15.85 -17.88 -3.86
N PHE A 85 -16.14 -19.15 -3.58
CA PHE A 85 -16.24 -20.21 -4.58
C PHE A 85 -17.61 -20.87 -4.68
N THR A 86 -18.62 -20.39 -3.94
CA THR A 86 -20.01 -20.82 -4.08
C THR A 86 -20.75 -19.98 -5.11
N GLU A 87 -21.80 -20.51 -5.73
CA GLU A 87 -22.67 -19.71 -6.60
C GLU A 87 -23.41 -18.61 -5.81
N PRO A 88 -23.61 -17.42 -6.38
CA PRO A 88 -24.43 -16.37 -5.77
C PRO A 88 -25.89 -16.80 -5.66
N SER A 89 -26.49 -16.61 -4.48
CA SER A 89 -27.93 -16.80 -4.26
C SER A 89 -28.66 -15.46 -4.16
N HIS A 90 -29.89 -15.39 -4.65
CA HIS A 90 -30.73 -14.18 -4.56
C HIS A 90 -31.10 -13.78 -3.12
N ALA A 91 -30.84 -14.60 -2.12
CA ALA A 91 -31.16 -14.35 -0.71
C ALA A 91 -29.96 -13.87 0.14
N GLU A 92 -28.86 -13.41 -0.46
CA GLU A 92 -27.66 -13.01 0.26
C GLU A 92 -27.81 -11.67 0.98
N SER A 93 -27.43 -11.64 2.27
CA SER A 93 -27.31 -10.42 3.04
C SER A 93 -26.13 -9.57 2.55
N THR A 94 -26.12 -8.28 2.87
CA THR A 94 -24.99 -7.38 2.55
C THR A 94 -23.67 -7.90 3.12
N ALA A 95 -23.67 -8.46 4.33
CA ALA A 95 -22.48 -9.03 4.95
C ALA A 95 -21.92 -10.24 4.17
N MET A 96 -22.81 -11.11 3.65
CA MET A 96 -22.42 -12.25 2.82
C MET A 96 -21.83 -11.80 1.48
N GLN A 97 -22.44 -10.79 0.84
CA GLN A 97 -21.91 -10.21 -0.39
C GLN A 97 -20.52 -9.58 -0.17
N GLN A 98 -20.34 -8.86 0.94
CA GLN A 98 -19.04 -8.32 1.30
C GLN A 98 -18.01 -9.43 1.50
N ARG A 99 -18.35 -10.51 2.23
CA ARG A 99 -17.44 -11.64 2.46
C ARG A 99 -17.01 -12.33 1.16
N ARG A 100 -17.94 -12.51 0.22
CA ARG A 100 -17.72 -13.10 -1.11
C ARG A 100 -16.72 -12.30 -1.95
N ASN A 101 -16.73 -10.99 -1.81
CA ASN A 101 -15.90 -10.08 -2.61
C ASN A 101 -14.51 -9.84 -2.01
N HIS A 102 -14.16 -10.49 -0.89
CA HIS A 102 -12.87 -10.31 -0.23
C HIS A 102 -12.21 -11.66 0.07
N LEU A 103 -10.92 -11.78 -0.26
CA LEU A 103 -10.11 -12.94 0.06
C LEU A 103 -9.37 -12.69 1.38
N VAL A 104 -9.68 -13.50 2.38
CA VAL A 104 -8.98 -13.52 3.68
C VAL A 104 -7.86 -14.54 3.61
N VAL A 105 -6.64 -14.16 3.97
CA VAL A 105 -5.46 -15.02 3.74
C VAL A 105 -4.79 -15.56 5.01
N ASP A 106 -5.38 -15.29 6.18
CA ASP A 106 -4.92 -15.79 7.47
C ASP A 106 -6.11 -16.01 8.42
N ASN A 107 -5.97 -16.94 9.36
CA ASN A 107 -7.01 -17.28 10.34
C ASN A 107 -7.49 -16.09 11.16
N THR A 108 -6.65 -15.07 11.38
CA THR A 108 -7.02 -13.84 12.09
C THR A 108 -8.13 -13.06 11.39
N GLY A 109 -8.37 -13.27 10.09
CA GLY A 109 -9.50 -12.66 9.38
C GLY A 109 -10.81 -13.45 9.46
N ILE A 110 -10.84 -14.59 10.15
CA ILE A 110 -12.08 -15.35 10.35
C ILE A 110 -12.97 -14.62 11.35
N GLN A 111 -14.22 -14.41 10.97
CA GLN A 111 -15.24 -13.87 11.85
C GLN A 111 -15.96 -15.01 12.57
N TYR A 112 -16.16 -14.89 13.87
CA TYR A 112 -16.80 -15.92 14.68
C TYR A 112 -18.14 -15.45 15.24
N ALA A 113 -19.15 -16.30 15.15
CA ALA A 113 -20.41 -16.15 15.87
C ALA A 113 -20.60 -17.36 16.79
N GLN A 114 -20.71 -17.12 18.09
CA GLN A 114 -20.88 -18.17 19.10
C GLN A 114 -19.76 -19.25 19.06
N GLY A 115 -18.53 -18.84 18.74
CA GLY A 115 -17.35 -19.73 18.68
C GLY A 115 -17.28 -20.58 17.42
N GLN A 116 -18.15 -20.36 16.43
CA GLN A 116 -18.10 -21.02 15.13
C GLN A 116 -17.81 -19.98 14.02
N PRO A 117 -17.04 -20.35 12.98
CA PRO A 117 -16.83 -19.48 11.81
C PRO A 117 -18.16 -19.05 11.19
N LEU A 118 -18.39 -17.74 11.12
CA LEU A 118 -19.65 -17.13 10.71
C LEU A 118 -20.02 -17.49 9.27
N TYR A 119 -19.03 -17.66 8.40
CA TYR A 119 -19.22 -17.96 6.98
C TYR A 119 -18.77 -19.38 6.63
N GLY A 120 -18.63 -20.27 7.62
CA GLY A 120 -18.25 -21.66 7.39
C GLY A 120 -16.81 -21.84 6.93
N GLU A 121 -15.94 -20.86 7.18
CA GLU A 121 -14.50 -21.00 6.97
C GLU A 121 -13.93 -22.19 7.73
N THR A 122 -12.98 -22.90 7.13
CA THR A 122 -12.18 -23.90 7.86
C THR A 122 -10.84 -23.25 8.24
N PRO A 123 -10.56 -23.06 9.55
CA PRO A 123 -9.27 -22.53 9.98
C PRO A 123 -8.12 -23.41 9.49
N ILE A 124 -7.03 -22.77 9.09
CA ILE A 124 -5.81 -23.44 8.65
C ILE A 124 -5.05 -23.92 9.88
N ASP A 125 -4.59 -25.15 9.87
CA ASP A 125 -3.72 -25.64 10.94
C ASP A 125 -2.30 -25.07 10.76
N ILE A 126 -1.85 -24.30 11.74
CA ILE A 126 -0.56 -23.58 11.70
C ILE A 126 0.59 -24.54 12.07
N GLU A 127 0.29 -25.62 12.78
CA GLU A 127 1.26 -26.61 13.28
C GLU A 127 1.29 -27.90 12.44
N ASP A 128 0.73 -27.89 11.23
CA ASP A 128 0.71 -29.09 10.38
C ASP A 128 2.09 -29.41 9.79
N ASP A 129 2.81 -30.30 10.49
CA ASP A 129 4.12 -30.84 10.10
C ASP A 129 4.15 -31.45 8.67
N LEU A 130 3.00 -31.85 8.10
CA LEU A 130 2.92 -32.45 6.77
C LEU A 130 2.85 -31.43 5.65
N ARG A 131 2.39 -30.20 5.94
CA ARG A 131 2.18 -29.13 4.95
C ARG A 131 3.29 -28.09 4.92
N GLY A 132 4.28 -28.24 5.80
CA GLY A 132 5.41 -27.33 5.95
C GLY A 132 5.04 -26.09 6.76
N THR A 133 5.99 -25.19 6.94
CA THR A 133 5.80 -23.99 7.76
C THR A 133 4.75 -23.07 7.17
N PHE A 134 3.70 -22.77 7.95
CA PHE A 134 2.75 -21.74 7.61
C PHE A 134 3.45 -20.37 7.58
N ILE A 135 3.36 -19.70 6.43
CA ILE A 135 3.94 -18.38 6.20
C ILE A 135 2.80 -17.37 6.23
N ARG A 136 2.71 -16.61 7.34
CA ARG A 136 1.75 -15.52 7.48
C ARG A 136 2.26 -14.27 6.76
N LYS A 137 1.49 -13.79 5.78
CA LYS A 137 1.79 -12.55 5.04
C LYS A 137 0.92 -11.37 5.45
N VAL A 138 -0.29 -11.65 5.94
CA VAL A 138 -1.26 -10.64 6.33
C VAL A 138 -1.85 -11.00 7.68
N GLU A 139 -2.01 -10.02 8.56
CA GLU A 139 -2.70 -10.17 9.83
C GLU A 139 -3.90 -9.22 9.89
N TYR A 140 -5.09 -9.78 10.13
CA TYR A 140 -6.32 -9.01 10.25
C TYR A 140 -6.56 -8.72 11.73
N LYS A 141 -6.48 -7.45 12.14
CA LYS A 141 -6.81 -7.02 13.49
C LYS A 141 -8.16 -6.32 13.47
N PHE A 142 -9.07 -6.78 14.32
CA PHE A 142 -10.43 -6.26 14.42
C PHE A 142 -10.58 -5.06 15.37
N ASP A 143 -9.49 -4.59 15.97
CA ASP A 143 -9.53 -3.40 16.81
C ASP A 143 -9.69 -2.18 15.90
N GLY A 144 -10.96 -1.76 15.72
CA GLY A 144 -11.42 -0.72 14.79
C GLY A 144 -10.77 0.67 14.94
N ASP A 145 -9.82 0.84 15.85
CA ASP A 145 -9.00 2.04 16.03
C ASP A 145 -7.75 2.09 15.12
N GLU A 146 -7.43 1.02 14.38
CA GLU A 146 -6.20 0.96 13.58
C GLU A 146 -6.34 1.39 12.11
N LEU A 147 -7.57 1.50 11.57
CA LEU A 147 -7.75 1.87 10.16
C LEU A 147 -7.86 3.39 9.97
N PRO A 148 -7.16 3.95 8.97
CA PRO A 148 -7.37 5.32 8.50
C PRO A 148 -8.86 5.60 8.19
N GLU A 149 -9.31 6.82 8.49
CA GLU A 149 -10.72 7.25 8.35
C GLU A 149 -11.29 7.00 6.94
N ASN A 150 -10.48 7.20 5.90
CA ASN A 150 -10.86 6.94 4.51
C ASN A 150 -11.00 5.45 4.16
N LEU A 151 -10.40 4.55 4.94
CA LEU A 151 -10.55 3.10 4.79
C LEU A 151 -11.64 2.54 5.72
N ALA A 152 -12.00 3.26 6.79
CA ALA A 152 -13.10 2.92 7.70
C ALA A 152 -14.49 3.32 7.16
N TYR A 153 -14.72 3.17 5.85
CA TYR A 153 -15.94 3.63 5.17
C TYR A 153 -17.19 2.76 5.46
N SER A 154 -17.02 1.60 6.10
CA SER A 154 -18.12 0.71 6.47
C SER A 154 -17.77 -0.09 7.72
N GLU A 155 -18.80 -0.56 8.44
CA GLU A 155 -18.63 -1.47 9.58
C GLU A 155 -17.87 -2.76 9.20
N TYR A 156 -17.88 -3.13 7.92
CA TYR A 156 -17.23 -4.35 7.42
C TYR A 156 -15.76 -4.15 7.02
N ALA A 157 -15.31 -2.91 6.79
CA ALA A 157 -13.97 -2.64 6.28
C ALA A 157 -12.83 -3.17 7.18
N PRO A 158 -12.91 -3.07 8.53
CA PRO A 158 -11.92 -3.64 9.44
C PRO A 158 -11.70 -5.14 9.27
N PHE A 159 -12.70 -5.88 8.77
CA PHE A 159 -12.61 -7.33 8.63
C PHE A 159 -11.88 -7.78 7.35
N TYR A 160 -11.65 -6.87 6.40
CA TYR A 160 -11.12 -7.22 5.08
C TYR A 160 -9.84 -6.47 4.69
N ILE A 161 -9.36 -5.60 5.58
CA ILE A 161 -8.10 -4.89 5.44
C ILE A 161 -7.17 -5.36 6.56
N GLY A 162 -6.09 -6.04 6.18
CA GLY A 162 -5.10 -6.56 7.12
C GLY A 162 -3.78 -5.81 7.04
N HIS A 163 -2.92 -5.99 8.04
CA HIS A 163 -1.56 -5.50 8.03
C HIS A 163 -0.67 -6.44 7.22
N TYR A 164 0.14 -5.88 6.32
CA TYR A 164 1.23 -6.64 5.72
C TYR A 164 2.26 -6.96 6.81
N LEU A 165 2.73 -8.20 6.81
CA LEU A 165 3.82 -8.64 7.67
C LEU A 165 5.11 -8.74 6.85
N SER A 166 6.19 -8.24 7.43
CA SER A 166 7.54 -8.45 6.91
C SER A 166 7.92 -9.94 6.95
N GLU A 167 9.04 -10.30 6.30
CA GLU A 167 9.56 -11.67 6.32
C GLU A 167 9.80 -12.24 7.73
N ASN A 168 10.04 -11.36 8.70
CA ASN A 168 10.24 -11.73 10.11
C ASN A 168 8.93 -11.86 10.91
N GLY A 169 7.77 -11.64 10.27
CA GLY A 169 6.45 -11.66 10.91
C GLY A 169 6.08 -10.36 11.63
N GLU A 170 6.87 -9.29 11.51
CA GLU A 170 6.57 -7.99 12.12
C GLU A 170 5.61 -7.17 11.24
N ALA A 171 4.60 -6.56 11.84
CA ALA A 171 3.64 -5.70 11.14
C ALA A 171 4.32 -4.44 10.60
N THR A 172 4.06 -4.14 9.32
CA THR A 172 4.62 -2.97 8.64
C THR A 172 3.64 -1.79 8.62
N ASP A 173 4.07 -0.65 8.09
CA ASP A 173 3.22 0.52 7.85
C ASP A 173 2.32 0.39 6.60
N TYR A 174 2.06 -0.84 6.16
CA TYR A 174 1.32 -1.13 4.93
C TYR A 174 0.10 -2.00 5.25
N LEU A 175 -1.02 -1.62 4.65
CA LEU A 175 -2.29 -2.32 4.75
C LEU A 175 -2.60 -3.02 3.43
N VAL A 176 -3.19 -4.21 3.51
CA VAL A 176 -3.49 -5.07 2.38
C VAL A 176 -4.98 -5.30 2.31
N LYS A 177 -5.54 -5.12 1.12
CA LYS A 177 -6.89 -5.53 0.78
C LYS A 177 -6.85 -6.40 -0.47
N ILE A 178 -7.49 -7.56 -0.42
CA ILE A 178 -7.58 -8.47 -1.57
C ILE A 178 -9.05 -8.61 -1.95
N LEU A 179 -9.41 -7.97 -3.06
CA LEU A 179 -10.76 -8.05 -3.63
C LEU A 179 -10.86 -9.23 -4.58
N VAL A 180 -12.05 -9.80 -4.66
CA VAL A 180 -12.38 -10.87 -5.61
C VAL A 180 -13.41 -10.39 -6.60
N GLU A 181 -13.10 -10.54 -7.87
CA GLU A 181 -14.03 -10.39 -8.99
C GLU A 181 -14.24 -11.74 -9.66
N GLN A 182 -15.49 -12.19 -9.69
CA GLN A 182 -15.91 -13.37 -10.45
C GLN A 182 -16.38 -12.96 -11.84
N ASP A 183 -16.14 -13.82 -12.83
CA ASP A 183 -16.70 -13.61 -14.17
C ASP A 183 -18.17 -14.04 -14.20
N THR A 184 -19.07 -13.07 -14.05
CA THR A 184 -20.52 -13.31 -14.07
C THR A 184 -21.10 -13.34 -15.48
N THR A 185 -20.27 -13.25 -16.54
CA THR A 185 -20.77 -13.20 -17.93
C THR A 185 -21.11 -14.57 -18.51
N SER A 186 -20.53 -15.64 -17.96
CA SER A 186 -20.81 -17.01 -18.36
C SER A 186 -21.77 -17.68 -17.38
N ALA A 187 -22.87 -18.24 -17.89
CA ALA A 187 -23.82 -19.00 -17.08
C ALA A 187 -23.23 -20.32 -16.52
N ASP A 188 -22.17 -20.82 -17.16
CA ASP A 188 -21.45 -22.05 -16.75
C ASP A 188 -20.11 -21.73 -16.05
N PHE A 189 -19.98 -20.54 -15.45
CA PHE A 189 -18.75 -20.15 -14.76
C PHE A 189 -18.54 -20.99 -13.49
N ASP A 190 -17.40 -21.66 -13.41
CA ASP A 190 -16.98 -22.41 -12.22
C ASP A 190 -15.75 -21.73 -11.59
N PRO A 191 -15.92 -20.97 -10.50
CA PRO A 191 -14.83 -20.27 -9.82
C PRO A 191 -13.66 -21.18 -9.42
N ARG A 192 -13.91 -22.46 -9.15
CA ARG A 192 -12.88 -23.42 -8.74
C ARG A 192 -12.02 -23.88 -9.91
N ARG A 193 -12.60 -24.03 -11.11
CA ARG A 193 -11.91 -24.56 -12.29
C ARG A 193 -11.34 -23.47 -13.18
N GLN A 194 -12.04 -22.36 -13.31
CA GLN A 194 -11.65 -21.25 -14.18
C GLN A 194 -10.83 -20.17 -13.43
N GLY A 195 -10.88 -20.22 -12.10
CA GLY A 195 -10.21 -19.28 -11.22
C GLY A 195 -11.02 -18.01 -11.00
N VAL A 196 -10.56 -17.22 -10.03
CA VAL A 196 -11.14 -15.93 -9.67
C VAL A 196 -10.12 -14.82 -9.89
N ARG A 197 -10.59 -13.64 -10.29
CA ARG A 197 -9.71 -12.48 -10.42
C ARG A 197 -9.53 -11.85 -9.06
N LEU A 198 -8.29 -11.81 -8.59
CA LEU A 198 -7.88 -11.14 -7.36
C LEU A 198 -7.33 -9.76 -7.70
N ILE A 199 -7.82 -8.73 -7.02
CA ILE A 199 -7.23 -7.39 -7.07
C ILE A 199 -6.56 -7.15 -5.72
N ILE A 200 -5.23 -7.08 -5.73
CA ILE A 200 -4.41 -6.89 -4.54
C ILE A 200 -4.07 -5.41 -4.44
N GLN A 201 -4.52 -4.77 -3.38
CA GLN A 201 -4.36 -3.34 -3.13
C GLN A 201 -3.54 -3.12 -1.87
N ILE A 202 -2.52 -2.27 -1.97
CA ILE A 202 -1.66 -1.89 -0.86
C ILE A 202 -1.89 -0.42 -0.52
N TYR A 203 -2.15 -0.15 0.75
CA TYR A 203 -2.41 1.19 1.27
C TYR A 203 -1.36 1.58 2.31
N GLY A 204 -1.09 2.88 2.43
CA GLY A 204 -0.29 3.42 3.53
C GLY A 204 -1.09 3.46 4.83
N LYS A 205 -0.55 2.93 5.93
CA LYS A 205 -1.22 2.94 7.24
C LYS A 205 -1.46 4.34 7.80
N ALA A 206 -0.61 5.32 7.47
CA ALA A 206 -0.70 6.66 8.05
C ALA A 206 -1.89 7.49 7.52
N ARG A 207 -2.27 7.30 6.24
CA ARG A 207 -3.28 8.12 5.56
C ARG A 207 -4.33 7.31 4.79
N GLY A 208 -4.15 5.99 4.68
CA GLY A 208 -5.03 5.11 3.92
C GLY A 208 -5.01 5.35 2.42
N ASP A 209 -3.98 6.02 1.91
CA ASP A 209 -3.79 6.27 0.48
C ASP A 209 -3.43 4.97 -0.24
N LEU A 210 -4.06 4.72 -1.39
CA LEU A 210 -3.71 3.60 -2.26
C LEU A 210 -2.33 3.87 -2.86
N LEU A 211 -1.35 3.06 -2.50
CA LEU A 211 0.03 3.20 -2.98
C LEU A 211 0.24 2.40 -4.26
N THR A 212 -0.33 1.20 -4.34
CA THR A 212 -0.22 0.35 -5.53
C THR A 212 -1.33 -0.70 -5.58
N GLU A 213 -1.62 -1.17 -6.79
CA GLU A 213 -2.53 -2.28 -7.04
C GLU A 213 -1.99 -3.22 -8.12
N THR A 214 -2.45 -4.46 -8.11
CA THR A 214 -2.22 -5.42 -9.20
C THR A 214 -3.36 -6.41 -9.31
N ILE A 215 -3.42 -7.10 -10.44
CA ILE A 215 -4.45 -8.08 -10.75
C ILE A 215 -3.78 -9.44 -10.96
N LEU A 216 -4.35 -10.46 -10.35
CA LEU A 216 -3.94 -11.86 -10.49
C LEU A 216 -5.17 -12.70 -10.83
N ASN A 217 -5.07 -13.61 -11.80
CA ASN A 217 -6.05 -14.68 -11.94
C ASN A 217 -5.60 -15.87 -11.09
N TRP A 218 -6.35 -16.19 -10.04
CA TRP A 218 -6.00 -17.24 -9.10
C TRP A 218 -6.88 -18.47 -9.31
N VAL A 219 -6.26 -19.59 -9.63
CA VAL A 219 -6.91 -20.88 -9.83
C VAL A 219 -6.54 -21.77 -8.65
N ILE A 220 -7.54 -22.41 -8.03
CA ILE A 220 -7.28 -23.39 -6.99
C ILE A 220 -6.79 -24.68 -7.66
N GLU A 221 -5.52 -24.99 -7.51
CA GLU A 221 -4.97 -26.29 -7.91
C GLU A 221 -5.06 -27.23 -6.70
N TYR A 222 -5.82 -28.31 -6.83
CA TYR A 222 -5.90 -29.43 -5.89
C TYR A 222 -5.14 -30.63 -6.43
#